data_AF-A0ABD3TIY5-F1
#
_entry.id   AF-A0ABD3TIY5-F1
#
_cell.length_a   1.000
_cell.length_b   1.000
_cell.length_c   1.000
_cell.angle_alpha   90.00
_cell.angle_beta   90.00
_cell.angle_gamma   90.00
#
_symmetry.space_group_name_H-M   'P 1'
#
loop_
_entity.id
_entity.type
_entity.pdbx_description
1 polymer ?
#
loop_
_entity_poly.entity_id
_entity_poly.type
_entity_poly.pdbx_seq_one_letter_code
_entity_poly.pdbx_strand_id
1 'polypeptide(L)'
;MFTTAAVFSVVFSLAFAFLPNPFSSIGPNDYTHDDITQLGILQAVAKYFEKNPVPGCPCTAGSLSGIRDIDARKLYDGYYGGLVSEKRFQEAMDDIVKHNNKVDQDHPNEAVWHFNGEKIREANTKMQTLRDTLIQILNSTSPSYDAARELIGQYLHLLQMFYSNTNWVEMSGKQIYRPLGITGMPIMASAPPDFDTCRSCGLTLGTPCLSNLLVTSNLLTSGYRSGQDVMKPYKFGLETILGDEVFQDVLQLRPGASLVFVIDTTGSMGKDLAAVQQKTQEIVRETYHTVNQPYNYILVTFNDPGNLTTVQKTTEPDQIQQWLREIHVHGGDDCPEFSLTGIQAASTVAVPNSQIYVFTDATPKDPEKINYVTSLVTEKKLRVNFVVSGKC
;
A
#
# COMPACT_ATOMS: atom_id res chain seq x y z
N MET A 1 -29.54 15.93 -31.01
CA MET A 1 -29.11 14.56 -30.62
C MET A 1 -27.74 14.31 -31.26
N PHE A 2 -26.66 14.71 -30.58
CA PHE A 2 -25.29 14.54 -31.07
C PHE A 2 -24.92 13.06 -30.93
N THR A 3 -24.91 12.32 -32.05
CA THR A 3 -24.52 10.91 -32.09
C THR A 3 -22.99 10.79 -32.14
N THR A 4 -22.41 10.27 -31.06
CA THR A 4 -20.97 10.14 -30.75
C THR A 4 -20.21 9.07 -31.57
N ALA A 5 -20.63 8.78 -32.81
CA ALA A 5 -20.08 7.67 -33.60
C ALA A 5 -18.90 8.04 -34.54
N ALA A 6 -18.26 9.19 -34.33
CA ALA A 6 -17.31 9.71 -35.32
C ALA A 6 -15.82 9.40 -35.10
N VAL A 7 -15.38 9.11 -33.87
CA VAL A 7 -13.96 9.26 -33.49
C VAL A 7 -13.11 7.97 -33.59
N PHE A 8 -13.70 6.78 -33.72
CA PHE A 8 -13.03 5.55 -33.22
C PHE A 8 -12.55 4.51 -34.26
N SER A 9 -11.99 4.93 -35.39
CA SER A 9 -11.44 3.96 -36.38
C SER A 9 -9.95 4.05 -36.67
N VAL A 10 -9.16 4.78 -35.88
CA VAL A 10 -7.70 4.81 -36.07
C VAL A 10 -7.01 4.42 -34.77
N VAL A 11 -5.96 3.61 -34.91
CA VAL A 11 -4.97 3.18 -33.91
C VAL A 11 -5.34 1.94 -33.07
N PHE A 12 -4.73 0.81 -33.43
CA PHE A 12 -4.42 -0.29 -32.51
C PHE A 12 -3.02 -0.79 -32.83
N SER A 13 -2.12 -0.73 -31.87
CA SER A 13 -0.97 -1.62 -31.68
C SER A 13 -0.53 -1.50 -30.23
N LEU A 14 -0.70 -2.60 -29.48
CA LEU A 14 -0.10 -2.95 -28.19
C LEU A 14 -0.20 -1.93 -27.03
N ALA A 15 -0.95 -2.32 -26.00
CA ALA A 15 -1.11 -1.58 -24.75
C ALA A 15 0.23 -1.31 -24.05
N PHE A 16 0.57 -0.04 -23.92
CA PHE A 16 1.43 0.50 -22.89
C PHE A 16 0.69 1.71 -22.30
N ALA A 17 0.64 1.77 -20.96
CA ALA A 17 0.00 2.85 -20.22
C ALA A 17 0.42 4.22 -20.79
N PHE A 18 -0.56 5.06 -21.12
CA PHE A 18 -0.37 6.35 -21.76
C PHE A 18 0.42 7.30 -20.84
N LEU A 19 1.70 7.45 -21.14
CA LEU A 19 2.41 8.70 -20.91
C LEU A 19 2.81 9.25 -22.28
N PRO A 20 2.02 10.13 -22.90
CA PRO A 20 2.52 10.85 -24.05
C PRO A 20 3.09 12.19 -23.60
N ASN A 21 4.41 12.30 -23.64
CA ASN A 21 5.04 13.58 -23.94
C ASN A 21 5.94 13.37 -25.17
N PRO A 22 6.32 14.41 -25.92
CA PRO A 22 7.25 14.28 -27.05
C PRO A 22 8.66 13.74 -26.68
N PHE A 23 8.91 13.39 -25.42
CA PHE A 23 10.12 12.73 -24.91
C PHE A 23 9.93 11.23 -24.59
N SER A 24 8.70 10.66 -24.63
CA SER A 24 8.50 9.21 -24.50
C SER A 24 8.90 8.52 -25.80
N SER A 25 10.18 8.18 -25.87
CA SER A 25 10.86 7.59 -27.03
C SER A 25 10.52 6.10 -27.20
N ILE A 26 9.27 5.73 -27.49
CA ILE A 26 8.88 4.31 -27.66
C ILE A 26 8.49 3.95 -29.11
N GLY A 27 8.20 4.91 -29.99
CA GLY A 27 8.23 4.64 -31.44
C GLY A 27 7.52 5.67 -32.31
N PRO A 28 7.62 5.55 -33.64
CA PRO A 28 6.98 6.46 -34.60
C PRO A 28 5.43 6.37 -34.66
N ASN A 29 4.80 5.60 -33.76
CA ASN A 29 3.37 5.29 -33.75
C ASN A 29 2.66 5.68 -32.44
N ASP A 30 3.33 6.34 -31.49
CA ASP A 30 2.70 6.78 -30.24
C ASP A 30 2.01 8.14 -30.44
N TYR A 31 0.71 8.18 -30.16
CA TYR A 31 -0.11 9.38 -30.28
C TYR A 31 -0.15 10.13 -28.95
N THR A 32 -0.02 11.46 -29.02
CA THR A 32 -0.21 12.35 -27.88
C THR A 32 -1.68 12.64 -27.60
N HIS A 33 -2.00 13.21 -26.42
CA HIS A 33 -3.34 13.72 -26.16
C HIS A 33 -3.75 14.77 -27.21
N ASP A 34 -2.81 15.58 -27.67
CA ASP A 34 -2.98 16.55 -28.75
C ASP A 34 -3.39 15.83 -30.04
N ASP A 35 -2.61 14.83 -30.47
CA ASP A 35 -2.88 14.10 -31.71
C ASP A 35 -4.25 13.41 -31.68
N ILE A 36 -4.61 12.76 -30.56
CA ILE A 36 -5.91 12.11 -30.37
C ILE A 36 -7.04 13.15 -30.44
N THR A 37 -6.87 14.28 -29.78
CA THR A 37 -7.86 15.37 -29.74
C THR A 37 -8.07 15.97 -31.13
N GLN A 38 -6.98 16.35 -31.81
CA GLN A 38 -7.02 16.94 -33.15
C GLN A 38 -7.64 15.97 -34.16
N LEU A 39 -7.18 14.71 -34.19
CA LEU A 39 -7.71 13.71 -35.09
C LEU A 39 -9.19 13.44 -34.83
N GLY A 40 -9.61 13.39 -33.56
CA GLY A 40 -11.01 13.22 -33.20
C GLY A 40 -11.91 14.37 -33.69
N ILE A 41 -11.44 15.62 -33.55
CA ILE A 41 -12.15 16.80 -34.05
C ILE A 41 -12.23 16.78 -35.58
N LEU A 42 -11.11 16.52 -36.27
CA LEU A 42 -11.06 16.43 -37.74
C LEU A 42 -12.01 15.36 -38.27
N GLN A 43 -12.03 14.17 -37.66
CA GLN A 43 -12.94 13.08 -38.04
C GLN A 43 -14.41 13.44 -37.77
N ALA A 44 -14.71 14.12 -36.67
CA ALA A 44 -16.08 14.57 -36.38
C ALA A 44 -16.57 15.61 -37.40
N VAL A 45 -15.72 16.57 -37.75
CA VAL A 45 -16.04 17.60 -38.76
C VAL A 45 -16.14 16.99 -40.15
N ALA A 46 -15.27 16.06 -40.52
CA ALA A 46 -15.35 15.34 -41.78
C ALA A 46 -16.70 14.62 -41.96
N LYS A 47 -17.17 13.89 -40.94
CA LYS A 47 -18.49 13.26 -40.99
C LYS A 47 -19.64 14.28 -41.03
N TYR A 48 -19.49 15.42 -40.35
CA TYR A 48 -20.46 16.51 -40.42
C TYR A 48 -20.54 17.10 -41.85
N PHE A 49 -19.40 17.35 -42.49
CA PHE A 49 -19.29 17.85 -43.86
C PHE A 49 -19.87 16.87 -44.88
N GLU A 50 -19.56 15.58 -44.78
CA GLU A 50 -20.15 14.54 -45.64
C GLU A 50 -21.67 14.46 -45.51
N LYS A 51 -22.20 14.68 -44.29
CA LYS A 51 -23.64 14.69 -44.04
C LYS A 51 -24.32 15.98 -44.51
N ASN A 52 -23.58 17.08 -44.62
CA ASN A 52 -24.12 18.40 -44.96
C ASN A 52 -23.29 19.03 -46.09
N PRO A 53 -23.30 18.47 -47.32
CA PRO A 53 -22.49 18.99 -48.41
C PRO A 53 -22.93 20.39 -48.87
N VAL A 54 -21.98 21.27 -49.19
CA VAL A 54 -22.24 22.54 -49.90
C VAL A 54 -22.47 22.30 -51.40
N PRO A 55 -23.18 23.19 -52.13
CA PRO A 55 -23.34 23.08 -53.58
C PRO A 55 -21.99 22.95 -54.29
N GLY A 56 -21.86 21.93 -55.14
CA GLY A 56 -20.63 21.65 -55.87
C GLY A 56 -19.57 20.88 -55.10
N CYS A 57 -19.77 20.53 -53.83
CA CYS A 57 -18.87 19.60 -53.16
C CYS A 57 -19.04 18.17 -53.74
N PRO A 58 -17.95 17.48 -54.15
CA PRO A 58 -17.98 16.06 -54.50
C PRO A 58 -18.07 15.13 -53.28
N CYS A 59 -18.56 15.65 -52.15
CA CYS A 59 -18.66 14.97 -50.86
C CYS A 59 -19.60 13.76 -50.93
N THR A 60 -19.07 12.56 -50.73
CA THR A 60 -19.84 11.34 -50.46
C THR A 60 -19.42 10.74 -49.11
N ALA A 61 -20.21 9.80 -48.57
CA ALA A 61 -19.84 9.12 -47.33
C ALA A 61 -18.44 8.47 -47.46
N GLY A 62 -17.54 8.80 -46.53
CA GLY A 62 -16.14 8.32 -46.56
C GLY A 62 -15.16 9.18 -47.37
N SER A 63 -15.64 10.11 -48.21
CA SER A 63 -14.76 10.91 -49.08
C SER A 63 -13.85 11.87 -48.33
N LEU A 64 -14.29 12.39 -47.17
CA LEU A 64 -13.52 13.31 -46.34
C LEU A 64 -12.94 12.60 -45.11
N SER A 65 -13.72 11.72 -44.48
CA SER A 65 -13.31 10.95 -43.30
C SER A 65 -12.24 9.90 -43.63
N GLY A 66 -12.14 9.48 -44.89
CA GLY A 66 -11.10 8.58 -45.41
C GLY A 66 -9.81 9.28 -45.88
N ILE A 67 -9.68 10.60 -45.72
CA ILE A 67 -8.44 11.31 -46.07
C ILE A 67 -7.29 10.78 -45.21
N ARG A 68 -6.22 10.33 -45.87
CA ARG A 68 -4.99 9.90 -45.21
C ARG A 68 -4.23 11.11 -44.67
N ASP A 69 -3.73 11.01 -43.44
CA ASP A 69 -3.01 12.07 -42.74
C ASP A 69 -3.82 13.37 -42.76
N ILE A 70 -5.11 13.27 -42.40
CA ILE A 70 -6.07 14.37 -42.45
C ILE A 70 -5.57 15.55 -41.63
N ASP A 71 -5.72 16.74 -42.20
CA ASP A 71 -5.46 18.02 -41.55
C ASP A 71 -6.59 19.00 -41.92
N ALA A 72 -6.62 20.15 -41.25
CA ALA A 72 -7.65 21.16 -41.47
C ALA A 72 -7.68 21.65 -42.92
N ARG A 73 -6.51 21.75 -43.58
CA ARG A 73 -6.39 22.27 -44.94
C ARG A 73 -6.96 21.30 -45.96
N LYS A 74 -6.55 20.02 -45.93
CA LYS A 74 -7.07 18.96 -46.80
C LYS A 74 -8.57 18.79 -46.64
N LEU A 75 -9.06 18.88 -45.41
CA LEU A 75 -10.48 18.77 -45.12
C LEU A 75 -11.27 19.93 -45.73
N TYR A 76 -10.80 21.17 -45.57
CA TYR A 76 -11.43 22.35 -46.16
C TYR A 76 -11.31 22.38 -47.69
N ASP A 77 -10.17 21.94 -48.24
CA ASP A 77 -9.98 21.80 -49.68
C ASP A 77 -10.98 20.82 -50.29
N GLY A 78 -11.18 19.67 -49.64
CA GLY A 78 -12.14 18.66 -50.08
C GLY A 78 -13.60 19.14 -50.01
N TYR A 79 -13.95 19.94 -49.00
CA TYR A 79 -15.33 20.39 -48.80
C TYR A 79 -15.70 21.67 -49.57
N TYR A 80 -14.80 22.66 -49.60
CA TYR A 80 -15.04 23.97 -50.23
C TYR A 80 -14.33 24.16 -51.58
N GLY A 81 -13.64 23.14 -52.10
CA GLY A 81 -12.91 23.23 -53.37
C GLY A 81 -11.70 24.18 -53.33
N GLY A 82 -11.10 24.36 -52.15
CA GLY A 82 -9.93 25.20 -51.91
C GLY A 82 -10.17 26.72 -51.90
N LEU A 83 -11.43 27.14 -51.95
CA LEU A 83 -11.83 28.55 -51.97
C LEU A 83 -11.97 29.19 -50.58
N VAL A 84 -11.96 28.39 -49.52
CA VAL A 84 -12.20 28.84 -48.14
C VAL A 84 -10.99 28.49 -47.27
N SER A 85 -10.58 29.46 -46.44
CA SER A 85 -9.47 29.30 -45.49
C SER A 85 -9.89 28.52 -44.25
N GLU A 86 -9.07 27.55 -43.86
CA GLU A 86 -9.23 26.68 -42.69
C GLU A 86 -8.82 27.33 -41.36
N LYS A 87 -8.08 28.44 -41.41
CA LYS A 87 -7.45 29.07 -40.22
C LYS A 87 -8.37 29.22 -39.01
N ARG A 88 -9.61 29.68 -39.19
CA ARG A 88 -10.56 29.85 -38.07
C ARG A 88 -10.93 28.53 -37.39
N PHE A 89 -10.98 27.45 -38.17
CA PHE A 89 -11.23 26.11 -37.63
C PHE A 89 -9.98 25.56 -36.96
N GLN A 90 -8.79 25.79 -37.54
CA GLN A 90 -7.52 25.44 -36.89
C GLN A 90 -7.37 26.13 -35.53
N GLU A 91 -7.60 27.45 -35.45
CA GLU A 91 -7.57 28.22 -34.19
C GLU A 91 -8.55 27.66 -33.14
N ALA A 92 -9.78 27.31 -33.56
CA ALA A 92 -10.76 26.70 -32.67
C ALA A 92 -10.33 25.30 -32.18
N MET A 93 -9.68 24.51 -33.04
CA MET A 93 -9.14 23.21 -32.67
C MET A 93 -7.96 23.35 -31.70
N ASP A 94 -7.05 24.28 -31.95
CA ASP A 94 -5.89 24.58 -31.10
C ASP A 94 -6.33 25.06 -29.70
N ASP A 95 -7.39 25.88 -29.63
CA ASP A 95 -8.00 26.28 -28.36
C ASP A 95 -8.50 25.08 -27.55
N ILE A 96 -9.15 24.10 -28.20
CA ILE A 96 -9.65 22.90 -27.51
C ILE A 96 -8.48 22.04 -27.01
N VAL A 97 -7.47 21.82 -27.85
CA VAL A 97 -6.25 21.06 -27.49
C VAL A 97 -5.54 21.71 -26.30
N LYS A 98 -5.38 23.04 -26.35
CA LYS A 98 -4.79 23.81 -25.25
C LYS A 98 -5.53 23.58 -23.94
N HIS A 99 -6.86 23.62 -23.92
CA HIS A 99 -7.63 23.42 -22.70
C HIS A 99 -7.70 21.96 -22.26
N ASN A 100 -7.52 20.99 -23.15
CA ASN A 100 -7.30 19.59 -22.78
C ASN A 100 -5.99 19.45 -21.98
N ASN A 101 -4.88 19.93 -22.54
CA ASN A 101 -3.55 19.83 -21.92
C ASN A 101 -3.42 20.63 -20.63
N LYS A 102 -4.15 21.74 -20.53
CA LYS A 102 -4.15 22.59 -19.34
C LYS A 102 -4.70 21.87 -18.10
N VAL A 103 -5.56 20.86 -18.25
CA VAL A 103 -6.08 20.08 -17.11
C VAL A 103 -4.94 19.40 -16.33
N ASP A 104 -3.94 18.84 -17.02
CA ASP A 104 -2.77 18.23 -16.37
C ASP A 104 -1.96 19.25 -15.54
N GLN A 105 -1.91 20.51 -15.99
CA GLN A 105 -1.18 21.59 -15.33
C GLN A 105 -1.96 22.15 -14.13
N ASP A 106 -3.25 22.35 -14.29
CA ASP A 106 -4.12 22.95 -13.27
C ASP A 106 -4.49 21.93 -12.18
N HIS A 107 -4.55 20.65 -12.52
CA HIS A 107 -5.03 19.57 -11.64
C HIS A 107 -4.07 18.37 -11.57
N PRO A 108 -2.75 18.56 -11.29
CA PRO A 108 -1.74 17.51 -11.43
C PRO A 108 -1.87 16.35 -10.43
N ASN A 109 -2.49 16.60 -9.28
CA ASN A 109 -2.60 15.66 -8.17
C ASN A 109 -4.03 15.22 -7.90
N GLU A 110 -5.03 15.84 -8.54
CA GLU A 110 -6.45 15.56 -8.28
C GLU A 110 -6.90 14.33 -9.06
N ALA A 111 -6.97 13.17 -8.40
CA ALA A 111 -7.23 11.88 -9.04
C ALA A 111 -8.54 11.84 -9.86
N VAL A 112 -9.52 12.67 -9.49
CA VAL A 112 -10.82 12.80 -10.19
C VAL A 112 -10.67 13.29 -11.63
N TRP A 113 -9.69 14.16 -11.92
CA TRP A 113 -9.44 14.64 -13.29
C TRP A 113 -8.78 13.60 -14.18
N HIS A 114 -8.19 12.57 -13.55
CA HIS A 114 -7.37 11.56 -14.21
C HIS A 114 -7.99 10.17 -14.20
N PHE A 115 -9.23 10.00 -13.72
CA PHE A 115 -9.85 8.69 -13.53
C PHE A 115 -8.97 7.71 -12.71
N ASN A 116 -8.15 8.23 -11.80
CA ASN A 116 -7.25 7.45 -10.97
C ASN A 116 -7.86 7.16 -9.58
N GLY A 117 -7.22 6.27 -8.83
CA GLY A 117 -7.50 6.06 -7.41
C GLY A 117 -8.93 5.61 -7.11
N GLU A 118 -9.54 4.87 -8.03
CA GLU A 118 -10.93 4.41 -8.01
C GLU A 118 -11.98 5.53 -8.00
N LYS A 119 -11.61 6.76 -8.40
CA LYS A 119 -12.50 7.93 -8.52
C LYS A 119 -13.38 7.93 -9.78
N ILE A 120 -13.68 6.77 -10.33
CA ILE A 120 -14.36 6.62 -11.62
C ILE A 120 -15.78 7.23 -11.58
N ARG A 121 -16.50 7.06 -10.46
CA ARG A 121 -17.85 7.63 -10.30
C ARG A 121 -17.80 9.15 -10.20
N GLU A 122 -16.91 9.67 -9.38
CA GLU A 122 -16.71 11.11 -9.19
C GLU A 122 -16.27 11.79 -10.48
N ALA A 123 -15.35 11.16 -11.22
CA ALA A 123 -14.87 11.63 -12.52
C ALA A 123 -15.98 11.62 -13.57
N ASN A 124 -16.82 10.58 -13.60
CA ASN A 124 -18.02 10.55 -14.45
C ASN A 124 -19.01 11.67 -14.09
N THR A 125 -19.23 11.95 -12.80
CA THR A 125 -20.06 13.07 -12.37
C THR A 125 -19.47 14.41 -12.81
N LYS A 126 -18.14 14.57 -12.73
CA LYS A 126 -17.43 15.75 -13.26
C LYS A 126 -17.69 15.94 -14.76
N MET A 127 -17.60 14.87 -15.55
CA MET A 127 -17.93 14.91 -16.99
C MET A 127 -19.38 15.35 -17.24
N GLN A 128 -20.33 14.83 -16.46
CA GLN A 128 -21.75 15.22 -16.55
C GLN A 128 -21.92 16.72 -16.26
N THR A 129 -21.28 17.24 -15.21
CA THR A 129 -21.30 18.67 -14.88
C THR A 129 -20.74 19.54 -16.01
N LEU A 130 -19.55 19.20 -16.54
CA LEU A 130 -18.94 19.93 -17.66
C LEU A 130 -19.87 19.98 -18.88
N ARG A 131 -20.52 18.86 -19.19
CA ARG A 131 -21.47 18.76 -20.29
C ARG A 131 -22.72 19.60 -20.07
N ASP A 132 -23.31 19.54 -18.88
CA ASP A 132 -24.52 20.30 -18.56
C ASP A 132 -24.22 21.81 -18.59
N THR A 133 -23.07 22.24 -18.06
CA THR A 133 -22.59 23.63 -18.15
C THR A 133 -22.35 24.05 -19.62
N LEU A 134 -21.74 23.20 -20.44
CA LEU A 134 -21.53 23.46 -21.86
C LEU A 134 -22.85 23.69 -22.59
N ILE A 135 -23.85 22.81 -22.37
CA ILE A 135 -25.18 22.94 -22.98
C ILE A 135 -25.85 24.24 -22.51
N GLN A 136 -25.72 24.60 -21.24
CA GLN A 136 -26.27 25.84 -20.71
C GLN A 136 -25.64 27.08 -21.37
N ILE A 137 -24.32 27.12 -21.51
CA ILE A 137 -23.60 28.24 -22.17
C ILE A 137 -24.07 28.38 -23.62
N LEU A 138 -24.11 27.27 -24.36
CA LEU A 138 -24.49 27.26 -25.77
C LEU A 138 -25.96 27.62 -26.02
N ASN A 139 -26.85 27.41 -25.05
CA ASN A 139 -28.27 27.77 -25.13
C ASN A 139 -28.56 29.21 -24.63
N SER A 140 -27.56 29.96 -24.18
CA SER A 140 -27.75 31.34 -23.74
C SER A 140 -27.99 32.30 -24.92
N THR A 141 -28.52 33.50 -24.65
CA THR A 141 -28.80 34.52 -25.68
C THR A 141 -27.54 35.06 -26.36
N SER A 142 -26.38 34.99 -25.68
CA SER A 142 -25.08 35.39 -26.21
C SER A 142 -24.04 34.35 -25.77
N PRO A 143 -23.93 33.21 -26.48
CA PRO A 143 -23.07 32.11 -26.07
C PRO A 143 -21.59 32.49 -26.19
N SER A 144 -20.83 32.22 -25.13
CA SER A 144 -19.37 32.32 -25.16
C SER A 144 -18.78 31.04 -25.77
N TYR A 145 -18.34 31.14 -27.03
CA TYR A 145 -17.70 30.00 -27.71
C TYR A 145 -16.30 29.69 -27.17
N ASP A 146 -15.62 30.66 -26.57
CA ASP A 146 -14.30 30.44 -25.96
C ASP A 146 -14.45 29.58 -24.70
N ALA A 147 -15.42 29.92 -23.84
CA ALA A 147 -15.76 29.10 -22.67
C ALA A 147 -16.28 27.72 -23.09
N ALA A 148 -17.02 27.62 -24.20
CA ALA A 148 -17.45 26.33 -24.74
C ALA A 148 -16.26 25.48 -25.17
N ARG A 149 -15.26 26.05 -25.86
CA ARG A 149 -14.03 25.33 -26.25
C ARG A 149 -13.21 24.88 -25.05
N GLU A 150 -13.15 25.70 -24.00
CA GLU A 150 -12.53 25.32 -22.73
C GLU A 150 -13.21 24.08 -22.11
N LEU A 151 -14.54 24.10 -21.96
CA LEU A 151 -15.29 22.97 -21.41
C LEU A 151 -15.17 21.71 -22.27
N ILE A 152 -15.14 21.86 -23.60
CA ILE A 152 -14.91 20.74 -24.52
C ILE A 152 -13.52 20.15 -24.29
N GLY A 153 -12.47 20.99 -24.17
CA GLY A 153 -11.11 20.53 -23.88
C GLY A 153 -11.03 19.73 -22.58
N GLN A 154 -11.63 20.25 -21.50
CA GLN A 154 -11.69 19.56 -20.21
C GLN A 154 -12.48 18.24 -20.28
N TYR A 155 -13.59 18.21 -21.02
CA TYR A 155 -14.39 16.99 -21.20
C TYR A 155 -13.61 15.93 -21.98
N LEU A 156 -12.88 16.33 -23.03
CA LEU A 156 -12.06 15.43 -23.84
C LEU A 156 -10.85 14.90 -23.06
N HIS A 157 -10.27 15.69 -22.16
CA HIS A 157 -9.24 15.23 -21.23
C HIS A 157 -9.74 14.05 -20.39
N LEU A 158 -10.84 14.25 -19.66
CA LEU A 158 -11.47 13.22 -18.82
C LEU A 158 -11.86 11.97 -19.63
N LEU A 159 -12.37 12.16 -20.85
CA LEU A 159 -12.70 11.06 -21.75
C LEU A 159 -11.46 10.22 -22.09
N GLN A 160 -10.32 10.86 -22.40
CA GLN A 160 -9.07 10.16 -22.69
C GLN A 160 -8.53 9.44 -21.45
N MET A 161 -8.61 10.08 -20.28
CA MET A 161 -8.16 9.50 -19.01
C MET A 161 -8.97 8.26 -18.63
N PHE A 162 -10.28 8.22 -18.89
CA PHE A 162 -11.08 7.00 -18.67
C PHE A 162 -10.54 5.80 -19.44
N TYR A 163 -10.28 5.95 -20.75
CA TYR A 163 -9.79 4.82 -21.57
C TYR A 163 -8.32 4.48 -21.31
N SER A 164 -7.56 5.38 -20.70
CA SER A 164 -6.13 5.21 -20.45
C SER A 164 -5.82 4.67 -19.06
N ASN A 165 -6.62 5.05 -18.06
CA ASN A 165 -6.35 4.81 -16.64
C ASN A 165 -7.33 3.83 -16.00
N THR A 166 -8.30 3.31 -16.76
CA THR A 166 -9.21 2.25 -16.30
C THR A 166 -9.04 0.96 -17.10
N ASN A 167 -9.53 -0.15 -16.56
CA ASN A 167 -9.48 -1.47 -17.20
C ASN A 167 -10.53 -1.68 -18.34
N TRP A 168 -11.22 -0.63 -18.79
CA TRP A 168 -12.33 -0.81 -19.76
C TRP A 168 -11.87 -1.39 -21.09
N VAL A 169 -10.70 -0.97 -21.59
CA VAL A 169 -10.16 -1.43 -22.87
C VAL A 169 -9.77 -2.91 -22.79
N GLU A 170 -9.19 -3.33 -21.67
CA GLU A 170 -8.81 -4.72 -21.41
C GLU A 170 -10.05 -5.62 -21.32
N MET A 171 -11.14 -5.12 -20.74
CA MET A 171 -12.39 -5.87 -20.62
C MET A 171 -13.19 -5.94 -21.92
N SER A 172 -13.28 -4.83 -22.64
CA SER A 172 -14.28 -4.63 -23.69
C SER A 172 -13.68 -4.39 -25.08
N GLY A 173 -12.35 -4.38 -25.19
CA GLY A 173 -11.64 -4.11 -26.43
C GLY A 173 -12.01 -2.75 -27.02
N LYS A 174 -12.50 -2.75 -28.26
CA LYS A 174 -12.85 -1.54 -29.02
C LYS A 174 -14.24 -0.97 -28.71
N GLN A 175 -14.96 -1.54 -27.75
CA GLN A 175 -16.32 -1.12 -27.47
C GLN A 175 -16.35 0.24 -26.75
N ILE A 176 -17.28 1.09 -27.14
CA ILE A 176 -17.50 2.39 -26.51
C ILE A 176 -18.30 2.19 -25.22
N TYR A 177 -17.80 2.73 -24.12
CA TYR A 177 -18.53 2.78 -22.86
C TYR A 177 -19.64 3.85 -22.91
N ARG A 178 -20.80 3.46 -23.46
CA ARG A 178 -21.91 4.39 -23.74
C ARG A 178 -22.45 5.19 -22.54
N PRO A 179 -22.46 4.70 -21.29
CA PRO A 179 -22.93 5.48 -20.14
C PRO A 179 -22.04 6.66 -19.73
N LEU A 180 -20.77 6.69 -20.15
CA LEU A 180 -19.78 7.66 -19.68
C LEU A 180 -20.18 9.12 -19.98
N GLY A 181 -20.19 9.97 -18.94
CA GLY A 181 -20.50 11.39 -19.05
C GLY A 181 -21.95 11.68 -19.47
N ILE A 182 -22.86 10.70 -19.39
CA ILE A 182 -24.28 10.86 -19.72
C ILE A 182 -25.10 10.98 -18.44
N THR A 183 -25.76 12.11 -18.25
CA THR A 183 -26.64 12.35 -17.10
C THR A 183 -27.79 11.33 -17.07
N GLY A 184 -28.01 10.69 -15.92
CA GLY A 184 -29.07 9.70 -15.72
C GLY A 184 -28.75 8.28 -16.20
N MET A 185 -27.61 8.04 -16.85
CA MET A 185 -27.18 6.69 -17.22
C MET A 185 -26.42 6.02 -16.08
N PRO A 186 -26.76 4.79 -15.68
CA PRO A 186 -26.01 4.07 -14.66
C PRO A 186 -24.64 3.66 -15.21
N ILE A 187 -23.60 3.86 -14.39
CA ILE A 187 -22.25 3.34 -14.66
C ILE A 187 -22.01 2.05 -13.88
N MET A 188 -21.23 1.14 -14.47
CA MET A 188 -20.61 -0.02 -13.84
C MET A 188 -19.95 0.35 -12.51
N ALA A 189 -20.03 -0.55 -11.54
CA ALA A 189 -19.43 -0.36 -10.24
C ALA A 189 -17.89 -0.45 -10.32
N SER A 190 -17.22 0.35 -9.48
CA SER A 190 -15.79 0.25 -9.25
C SER A 190 -15.47 -0.89 -8.27
N ALA A 191 -14.28 -1.45 -8.36
CA ALA A 191 -13.78 -2.42 -7.41
C ALA A 191 -13.67 -1.79 -5.99
N PRO A 192 -14.13 -2.49 -4.93
CA PRO A 192 -14.02 -1.97 -3.57
C PRO A 192 -12.57 -2.02 -3.06
N PRO A 193 -12.22 -1.25 -2.01
CA PRO A 193 -10.83 -1.11 -1.54
C PRO A 193 -10.15 -2.40 -1.07
N ASP A 194 -10.92 -3.41 -0.68
CA ASP A 194 -10.44 -4.72 -0.21
C ASP A 194 -10.28 -5.77 -1.33
N PHE A 195 -10.70 -5.43 -2.55
CA PHE A 195 -10.63 -6.29 -3.72
C PHE A 195 -9.26 -6.21 -4.39
N ASP A 196 -8.62 -7.36 -4.61
CA ASP A 196 -7.38 -7.40 -5.39
C ASP A 196 -7.68 -7.19 -6.87
N THR A 197 -7.31 -6.01 -7.39
CA THR A 197 -7.62 -5.65 -8.78
C THR A 197 -6.54 -6.08 -9.77
N CYS A 198 -5.29 -6.16 -9.32
CA CYS A 198 -4.16 -6.58 -10.15
C CYS A 198 -3.06 -7.24 -9.33
N ARG A 199 -2.22 -8.02 -10.02
CA ARG A 199 -0.93 -8.50 -9.52
C ARG A 199 0.15 -7.45 -9.80
N SER A 200 1.15 -7.41 -8.93
CA SER A 200 2.37 -6.64 -9.16
C SER A 200 3.01 -7.06 -10.47
N CYS A 201 3.45 -6.09 -11.25
CA CYS A 201 4.18 -6.32 -12.49
C CYS A 201 5.53 -6.99 -12.21
N GLY A 202 5.97 -7.88 -13.09
CA GLY A 202 7.29 -8.53 -13.01
C GLY A 202 8.44 -7.56 -13.27
N LEU A 203 9.62 -7.83 -12.69
CA LEU A 203 10.82 -7.00 -12.84
C LEU A 203 11.60 -7.25 -14.15
N THR A 204 11.12 -8.14 -15.03
CA THR A 204 11.81 -8.52 -16.27
C THR A 204 11.55 -7.54 -17.41
N LEU A 205 12.62 -7.05 -18.03
CA LEU A 205 12.60 -6.15 -19.19
C LEU A 205 11.80 -6.77 -20.36
N GLY A 206 10.71 -6.11 -20.77
CA GLY A 206 10.02 -6.37 -22.05
C GLY A 206 8.51 -6.49 -21.98
N THR A 207 7.94 -7.03 -20.90
CA THR A 207 6.48 -7.17 -20.70
C THR A 207 6.11 -7.20 -19.22
N PRO A 208 6.40 -6.15 -18.44
CA PRO A 208 6.29 -6.23 -16.98
C PRO A 208 4.85 -6.41 -16.48
N CYS A 209 3.83 -5.94 -17.22
CA CYS A 209 2.45 -5.86 -16.72
C CYS A 209 1.40 -6.59 -17.56
N LEU A 210 1.78 -7.39 -18.56
CA LEU A 210 0.79 -8.07 -19.40
C LEU A 210 -0.04 -9.05 -18.57
N SER A 211 -1.36 -9.01 -18.73
CA SER A 211 -2.31 -9.91 -18.05
C SER A 211 -2.20 -9.91 -16.52
N ASN A 212 -1.85 -8.77 -15.92
CA ASN A 212 -1.76 -8.65 -14.47
C ASN A 212 -3.10 -8.33 -13.80
N LEU A 213 -4.14 -7.97 -14.56
CA LEU A 213 -5.48 -7.70 -14.02
C LEU A 213 -6.12 -8.97 -13.47
N LEU A 214 -6.68 -8.85 -12.27
CA LEU A 214 -7.43 -9.90 -11.56
C LEU A 214 -8.94 -9.69 -11.69
N VAL A 215 -9.37 -8.47 -11.99
CA VAL A 215 -10.79 -8.13 -12.14
C VAL A 215 -11.37 -8.82 -13.38
N THR A 216 -12.38 -9.66 -13.18
CA THR A 216 -13.11 -10.34 -14.27
C THR A 216 -14.47 -9.68 -14.54
N SER A 217 -14.67 -9.31 -15.81
CA SER A 217 -15.89 -8.91 -16.56
C SER A 217 -16.98 -7.99 -15.96
N ASN A 218 -16.99 -7.58 -14.68
CA ASN A 218 -18.13 -6.80 -14.14
C ASN A 218 -17.77 -5.64 -13.19
N LEU A 219 -16.50 -5.31 -13.04
CA LEU A 219 -16.07 -4.17 -12.23
C LEU A 219 -15.06 -3.33 -13.01
N LEU A 220 -15.20 -2.02 -12.89
CA LEU A 220 -14.14 -1.10 -13.30
C LEU A 220 -13.08 -1.03 -12.19
N THR A 221 -11.83 -0.90 -12.58
CA THR A 221 -10.72 -0.53 -11.68
C THR A 221 -9.85 0.50 -12.38
N SER A 222 -9.08 1.25 -11.62
CA SER A 222 -8.17 2.27 -12.12
C SER A 222 -6.80 2.23 -11.46
N GLY A 223 -5.83 2.86 -12.11
CA GLY A 223 -4.48 3.01 -11.58
C GLY A 223 -4.41 3.89 -10.33
N TYR A 224 -3.42 3.62 -9.46
CA TYR A 224 -3.01 4.52 -8.38
C TYR A 224 -1.66 5.13 -8.74
N ARG A 225 -1.64 6.45 -8.98
CA ARG A 225 -0.43 7.19 -9.34
C ARG A 225 0.21 7.81 -8.10
N SER A 226 1.55 7.81 -8.04
CA SER A 226 2.28 8.53 -7.00
C SER A 226 1.99 10.04 -7.04
N GLY A 227 1.81 10.66 -5.88
CA GLY A 227 1.57 12.10 -5.75
C GLY A 227 0.12 12.54 -5.89
N GLN A 228 -0.81 11.62 -6.17
CA GLN A 228 -2.24 11.94 -6.21
C GLN A 228 -2.84 12.15 -4.81
N ASP A 229 -3.98 12.82 -4.75
CA ASP A 229 -4.77 13.15 -3.55
C ASP A 229 -5.55 11.96 -2.93
N VAL A 230 -5.42 10.77 -3.53
CA VAL A 230 -6.03 9.52 -3.05
C VAL A 230 -4.95 8.49 -2.71
N MET A 231 -4.94 8.03 -1.47
CA MET A 231 -4.04 6.95 -1.03
C MET A 231 -4.46 5.59 -1.59
N LYS A 232 -3.47 4.78 -1.97
CA LYS A 232 -3.70 3.38 -2.33
C LYS A 232 -4.26 2.63 -1.11
N PRO A 233 -5.31 1.80 -1.27
CA PRO A 233 -5.77 0.92 -0.21
C PRO A 233 -4.63 0.01 0.26
N TYR A 234 -4.37 0.01 1.56
CA TYR A 234 -3.47 -0.93 2.21
C TYR A 234 -4.31 -2.02 2.85
N LYS A 235 -3.98 -3.29 2.58
CA LYS A 235 -4.57 -4.41 3.30
C LYS A 235 -3.99 -4.45 4.71
N PHE A 236 -4.84 -4.26 5.72
CA PHE A 236 -4.46 -4.41 7.12
C PHE A 236 -4.15 -5.87 7.42
N GLY A 237 -2.87 -6.21 7.61
CA GLY A 237 -2.45 -7.51 8.15
C GLY A 237 -2.46 -7.50 9.68
N LEU A 238 -2.46 -8.70 10.29
CA LEU A 238 -2.37 -8.84 11.75
C LEU A 238 -1.11 -8.16 12.31
N GLU A 239 0.00 -8.20 11.58
CA GLU A 239 1.24 -7.47 11.89
C GLU A 239 1.02 -5.96 11.99
N THR A 240 0.32 -5.35 11.03
CA THR A 240 0.01 -3.92 11.03
C THR A 240 -0.92 -3.51 12.18
N ILE A 241 -1.82 -4.41 12.61
CA ILE A 241 -2.76 -4.14 13.71
C ILE A 241 -2.07 -4.23 15.07
N LEU A 242 -1.23 -5.25 15.26
CA LEU A 242 -0.57 -5.51 16.54
C LEU A 242 0.68 -4.65 16.74
N GLY A 243 1.35 -4.26 15.66
CA GLY A 243 2.69 -3.67 15.71
C GLY A 243 3.77 -4.72 15.93
N ASP A 244 4.98 -4.46 15.42
CA ASP A 244 6.06 -5.44 15.33
C ASP A 244 6.37 -6.15 16.66
N GLU A 245 6.41 -5.39 17.77
CA GLU A 245 6.74 -5.96 19.08
C GLU A 245 5.68 -6.96 19.56
N VAL A 246 4.40 -6.59 19.48
CA VAL A 246 3.30 -7.44 19.92
C VAL A 246 3.12 -8.62 18.97
N PHE A 247 3.30 -8.42 17.67
CA PHE A 247 3.25 -9.49 16.68
C PHE A 247 4.35 -10.54 16.94
N GLN A 248 5.57 -10.10 17.22
CA GLN A 248 6.68 -10.97 17.61
C GLN A 248 6.39 -11.71 18.93
N ASP A 249 5.75 -11.06 19.91
CA ASP A 249 5.43 -11.67 21.21
C ASP A 249 4.31 -12.71 21.10
N VAL A 250 3.24 -12.39 20.38
CA VAL A 250 2.10 -13.30 20.17
C VAL A 250 2.54 -14.56 19.44
N LEU A 251 3.42 -14.44 18.45
CA LEU A 251 3.91 -15.56 17.64
C LEU A 251 5.21 -16.18 18.16
N GLN A 252 5.76 -15.67 19.27
CA GLN A 252 7.04 -16.12 19.87
C GLN A 252 8.20 -16.13 18.86
N LEU A 253 8.34 -15.07 18.06
CA LEU A 253 9.34 -14.96 17.00
C LEU A 253 10.71 -14.43 17.49
N ARG A 254 10.80 -13.95 18.73
CA ARG A 254 12.05 -13.44 19.29
C ARG A 254 13.08 -14.58 19.44
N PRO A 255 14.38 -14.33 19.19
CA PRO A 255 15.39 -15.37 19.19
C PRO A 255 15.66 -15.87 20.62
N GLY A 256 15.19 -17.08 20.94
CA GLY A 256 15.53 -17.80 22.17
C GLY A 256 14.56 -17.57 23.35
N ALA A 257 14.69 -18.39 24.39
CA ALA A 257 13.92 -18.24 25.64
C ALA A 257 14.68 -17.35 26.67
N SER A 258 14.10 -17.11 27.84
CA SER A 258 14.81 -16.48 28.96
C SER A 258 15.77 -17.47 29.62
N LEU A 259 16.98 -17.01 29.95
CA LEU A 259 17.87 -17.69 30.89
C LEU A 259 17.77 -17.01 32.24
N VAL A 260 17.23 -17.72 33.24
CA VAL A 260 16.87 -17.13 34.53
C VAL A 260 17.66 -17.77 35.66
N PHE A 261 18.29 -16.94 36.49
CA PHE A 261 18.96 -17.35 37.71
C PHE A 261 18.18 -16.83 38.91
N VAL A 262 17.80 -17.74 39.82
CA VAL A 262 17.16 -17.44 41.09
C VAL A 262 18.14 -17.82 42.18
N ILE A 263 18.74 -16.84 42.84
CA ILE A 263 19.89 -17.05 43.73
C ILE A 263 19.52 -16.61 45.14
N ASP A 264 19.68 -17.53 46.06
CA ASP A 264 19.67 -17.27 47.49
C ASP A 264 20.88 -16.43 47.89
N THR A 265 20.65 -15.33 48.58
CA THR A 265 21.69 -14.38 49.01
C THR A 265 21.86 -14.32 50.52
N THR A 266 21.33 -15.28 51.25
CA THR A 266 21.48 -15.34 52.71
C THR A 266 22.90 -15.74 53.13
N GLY A 267 23.25 -15.49 54.39
CA GLY A 267 24.60 -15.70 54.89
C GLY A 267 25.10 -17.15 54.78
N SER A 268 24.21 -18.15 54.84
CA SER A 268 24.55 -19.58 54.77
C SER A 268 25.16 -19.97 53.42
N MET A 269 24.68 -19.35 52.34
CA MET A 269 25.20 -19.50 50.98
C MET A 269 26.66 -19.06 50.81
N GLY A 270 27.29 -18.45 51.82
CA GLY A 270 28.65 -17.91 51.72
C GLY A 270 29.73 -18.92 51.31
N LYS A 271 29.59 -20.20 51.68
CA LYS A 271 30.53 -21.26 51.25
C LYS A 271 30.29 -21.70 49.79
N ASP A 272 29.06 -21.55 49.31
CA ASP A 272 28.63 -22.01 47.99
C ASP A 272 28.65 -20.89 46.95
N LEU A 273 28.69 -19.61 47.36
CA LEU A 273 28.63 -18.45 46.48
C LEU A 273 29.65 -18.51 45.34
N ALA A 274 30.90 -18.88 45.63
CA ALA A 274 31.93 -19.02 44.60
C ALA A 274 31.58 -20.09 43.55
N ALA A 275 31.00 -21.22 43.98
CA ALA A 275 30.54 -22.28 43.09
C ALA A 275 29.31 -21.86 42.28
N VAL A 276 28.37 -21.13 42.89
CA VAL A 276 27.19 -20.55 42.21
C VAL A 276 27.65 -19.55 41.14
N GLN A 277 28.55 -18.63 41.45
CA GLN A 277 29.09 -17.66 40.50
C GLN A 277 29.82 -18.35 39.35
N GLN A 278 30.62 -19.39 39.63
CA GLN A 278 31.29 -20.16 38.60
C GLN A 278 30.28 -20.89 37.69
N LYS A 279 29.28 -21.56 38.28
CA LYS A 279 28.31 -22.36 37.52
C LYS A 279 27.39 -21.51 36.66
N THR A 280 26.92 -20.38 37.18
CA THR A 280 26.08 -19.43 36.43
C THR A 280 26.86 -18.82 35.26
N GLN A 281 28.13 -18.45 35.45
CA GLN A 281 28.98 -17.99 34.34
C GLN A 281 29.22 -19.07 33.28
N GLU A 282 29.41 -20.32 33.68
CA GLU A 282 29.54 -21.45 32.76
C GLU A 282 28.28 -21.59 31.90
N ILE A 283 27.08 -21.59 32.50
CA ILE A 283 25.81 -21.69 31.77
C ILE A 283 25.63 -20.53 30.77
N VAL A 284 25.98 -19.29 31.17
CA VAL A 284 25.92 -18.15 30.25
C VAL A 284 26.88 -18.34 29.07
N ARG A 285 28.12 -18.82 29.30
CA ARG A 285 29.11 -19.05 28.23
C ARG A 285 28.73 -20.18 27.29
N GLU A 286 28.18 -21.27 27.82
CA GLU A 286 27.76 -22.44 27.02
C GLU A 286 26.59 -22.14 26.09
N THR A 287 25.76 -21.16 26.45
CA THR A 287 24.59 -20.78 25.65
C THR A 287 24.90 -19.69 24.64
N TYR A 288 25.93 -18.88 24.87
CA TYR A 288 26.33 -17.76 24.01
C TYR A 288 26.79 -18.22 22.61
N HIS A 289 26.27 -17.57 21.55
CA HIS A 289 26.52 -17.94 20.15
C HIS A 289 26.17 -19.39 19.77
N THR A 290 25.18 -19.98 20.44
CA THR A 290 24.65 -21.31 20.09
C THR A 290 23.19 -21.23 19.69
N VAL A 291 22.62 -22.35 19.22
CA VAL A 291 21.16 -22.48 18.99
C VAL A 291 20.33 -22.28 20.26
N ASN A 292 20.97 -22.35 21.44
CA ASN A 292 20.35 -22.13 22.74
C ASN A 292 20.59 -20.72 23.29
N GLN A 293 21.06 -19.78 22.47
CA GLN A 293 21.29 -18.40 22.90
C GLN A 293 19.99 -17.80 23.48
N PRO A 294 20.01 -17.26 24.72
CA PRO A 294 18.82 -16.68 25.33
C PRO A 294 18.41 -15.37 24.66
N TYR A 295 17.11 -15.10 24.62
CA TYR A 295 16.56 -13.80 24.22
C TYR A 295 16.91 -12.72 25.24
N ASN A 296 16.84 -13.07 26.53
CA ASN A 296 17.23 -12.20 27.62
C ASN A 296 17.71 -13.03 28.82
N TYR A 297 18.40 -12.34 29.72
CA TYR A 297 18.91 -12.85 30.97
C TYR A 297 18.17 -12.18 32.12
N ILE A 298 17.81 -12.98 33.12
CA ILE A 298 17.07 -12.51 34.29
C ILE A 298 17.81 -12.99 35.54
N LEU A 299 18.16 -12.07 36.42
CA LEU A 299 18.69 -12.37 37.75
C LEU A 299 17.63 -12.02 38.79
N VAL A 300 17.24 -13.00 39.58
CA VAL A 300 16.41 -12.83 40.76
C VAL A 300 17.25 -13.20 41.97
N THR A 301 17.39 -12.29 42.92
CA THR A 301 17.96 -12.61 44.22
C THR A 301 16.86 -12.63 45.26
N PHE A 302 16.91 -13.55 46.22
CA PHE A 302 16.00 -13.55 47.37
C PHE A 302 16.79 -13.69 48.67
N ASN A 303 16.18 -13.28 49.78
CA ASN A 303 16.76 -13.25 51.11
C ASN A 303 15.62 -13.30 52.16
N ASP A 304 15.97 -13.37 53.46
CA ASP A 304 15.05 -13.22 54.58
C ASP A 304 15.22 -11.84 55.24
N PRO A 305 14.18 -10.98 55.28
CA PRO A 305 12.79 -11.25 54.87
C PRO A 305 12.56 -11.17 53.35
N GLY A 306 11.54 -11.90 52.87
CA GLY A 306 11.25 -12.06 51.44
C GLY A 306 10.97 -10.78 50.63
N ASN A 307 10.76 -9.63 51.28
CA ASN A 307 10.65 -8.32 50.63
C ASN A 307 11.99 -7.82 50.06
N LEU A 308 13.11 -8.48 50.38
CA LEU A 308 14.43 -8.26 49.81
C LEU A 308 14.61 -8.92 48.44
N THR A 309 13.56 -9.56 47.89
CA THR A 309 13.61 -10.15 46.55
C THR A 309 13.80 -9.06 45.50
N THR A 310 14.85 -9.18 44.68
CA THR A 310 15.12 -8.24 43.57
C THR A 310 15.02 -8.93 42.23
N VAL A 311 14.68 -8.18 41.18
CA VAL A 311 14.59 -8.68 39.80
C VAL A 311 15.34 -7.72 38.88
N GLN A 312 16.31 -8.25 38.15
CA GLN A 312 17.08 -7.53 37.14
C GLN A 312 16.99 -8.27 35.81
N LYS A 313 16.88 -7.52 34.70
CA LYS A 313 16.72 -8.08 33.35
C LYS A 313 17.60 -7.34 32.35
N THR A 314 18.28 -8.08 31.48
CA THR A 314 19.11 -7.54 30.40
C THR A 314 19.07 -8.43 29.17
N THR A 315 19.34 -7.86 28.00
CA THR A 315 19.63 -8.61 26.76
C THR A 315 21.13 -8.81 26.57
N GLU A 316 21.96 -8.12 27.35
CA GLU A 316 23.41 -8.09 27.19
C GLU A 316 24.09 -9.16 28.06
N PRO A 317 24.86 -10.10 27.46
CA PRO A 317 25.53 -11.18 28.21
C PRO A 317 26.60 -10.65 29.18
N ASP A 318 27.26 -9.54 28.84
CA ASP A 318 28.29 -8.95 29.70
C ASP A 318 27.69 -8.34 30.98
N GLN A 319 26.49 -7.77 30.87
CA GLN A 319 25.79 -7.15 31.99
C GLN A 319 25.31 -8.19 33.00
N ILE A 320 24.72 -9.31 32.53
CA ILE A 320 24.35 -10.39 33.46
C ILE A 320 25.59 -11.00 34.13
N GLN A 321 26.69 -11.19 33.40
CA GLN A 321 27.92 -11.70 33.99
C GLN A 321 28.50 -10.73 35.04
N GLN A 322 28.37 -9.42 34.83
CA GLN A 322 28.72 -8.43 35.83
C GLN A 322 27.86 -8.57 37.08
N TRP A 323 26.54 -8.59 36.93
CA TRP A 323 25.63 -8.75 38.07
C TRP A 323 25.91 -10.02 38.87
N LEU A 324 26.17 -11.14 38.20
CA LEU A 324 26.52 -12.40 38.86
C LEU A 324 27.81 -12.31 39.68
N ARG A 325 28.82 -11.57 39.21
CA ARG A 325 30.07 -11.34 39.97
C ARG A 325 29.88 -10.44 41.18
N GLU A 326 28.91 -9.54 41.13
CA GLU A 326 28.62 -8.54 42.17
C GLU A 326 27.63 -9.05 43.24
N ILE A 327 27.20 -10.31 43.17
CA ILE A 327 26.37 -10.91 44.21
C ILE A 327 27.18 -11.03 45.50
N HIS A 328 26.60 -10.52 46.59
CA HIS A 328 27.13 -10.65 47.94
C HIS A 328 26.09 -11.29 48.84
N VAL A 329 26.52 -12.27 49.64
CA VAL A 329 25.67 -12.88 50.66
C VAL A 329 25.61 -12.01 51.91
N HIS A 330 24.45 -11.95 52.54
CA HIS A 330 24.23 -11.20 53.77
C HIS A 330 22.93 -11.65 54.43
N GLY A 331 22.80 -11.38 55.74
CA GLY A 331 21.55 -11.63 56.45
C GLY A 331 21.22 -13.13 56.61
N GLY A 332 19.94 -13.42 56.81
CA GLY A 332 19.40 -14.71 57.24
C GLY A 332 19.21 -14.74 58.76
N ASP A 333 17.98 -15.01 59.20
CA ASP A 333 17.60 -15.12 60.63
C ASP A 333 17.43 -16.60 61.03
N ASP A 334 16.75 -17.39 60.19
CA ASP A 334 16.49 -18.81 60.34
C ASP A 334 16.69 -19.57 59.01
N CYS A 335 16.86 -20.90 59.09
CA CYS A 335 17.25 -21.69 57.93
C CYS A 335 16.23 -21.77 56.76
N PRO A 336 14.90 -21.75 56.96
CA PRO A 336 13.98 -21.74 55.81
C PRO A 336 14.02 -20.39 55.09
N GLU A 337 14.03 -20.41 53.76
CA GLU A 337 14.23 -19.19 52.94
C GLU A 337 13.11 -18.98 51.92
N PHE A 338 12.94 -17.76 51.40
CA PHE A 338 11.84 -17.38 50.50
C PHE A 338 12.03 -17.80 49.03
N SER A 339 12.45 -19.04 48.81
CA SER A 339 12.75 -19.57 47.47
C SER A 339 11.54 -19.61 46.54
N LEU A 340 10.32 -19.85 47.03
CA LEU A 340 9.11 -19.83 46.17
C LEU A 340 8.73 -18.40 45.77
N THR A 341 9.01 -17.39 46.59
CA THR A 341 8.90 -15.98 46.24
C THR A 341 9.88 -15.61 45.12
N GLY A 342 11.13 -16.07 45.21
CA GLY A 342 12.11 -15.91 44.13
C GLY A 342 11.66 -16.57 42.82
N ILE A 343 11.18 -17.81 42.88
CA ILE A 343 10.68 -18.53 41.70
C ILE A 343 9.44 -17.86 41.12
N GLN A 344 8.53 -17.36 41.97
CA GLN A 344 7.35 -16.60 41.53
C GLN A 344 7.76 -15.35 40.77
N ALA A 345 8.68 -14.56 41.31
CA ALA A 345 9.19 -13.35 40.69
C ALA A 345 9.82 -13.68 39.32
N ALA A 346 10.71 -14.68 39.27
CA ALA A 346 11.32 -15.17 38.03
C ALA A 346 10.29 -15.61 36.99
N SER A 347 9.33 -16.44 37.39
CA SER A 347 8.30 -16.99 36.51
C SER A 347 7.37 -15.92 35.96
N THR A 348 7.20 -14.81 36.67
CA THR A 348 6.35 -13.68 36.25
C THR A 348 6.98 -12.93 35.07
N VAL A 349 8.30 -12.74 35.09
CA VAL A 349 9.04 -11.96 34.06
C VAL A 349 9.65 -12.81 32.94
N ALA A 350 9.80 -14.12 33.15
CA ALA A 350 10.30 -15.05 32.15
C ALA A 350 9.31 -15.20 30.97
N VAL A 351 9.85 -15.32 29.76
CA VAL A 351 9.05 -15.68 28.57
C VAL A 351 8.69 -17.17 28.59
N PRO A 352 7.66 -17.62 27.87
CA PRO A 352 7.31 -19.05 27.80
C PRO A 352 8.47 -19.94 27.30
N ASN A 353 8.47 -21.21 27.70
CA ASN A 353 9.48 -22.23 27.37
C ASN A 353 10.90 -21.93 27.90
N SER A 354 11.02 -21.07 28.92
CA SER A 354 12.30 -20.67 29.52
C SER A 354 12.84 -21.64 30.56
N GLN A 355 14.14 -21.51 30.85
CA GLN A 355 14.83 -22.28 31.89
C GLN A 355 15.12 -21.39 33.11
N ILE A 356 14.77 -21.90 34.29
CA ILE A 356 15.02 -21.26 35.58
C ILE A 356 15.99 -22.17 36.34
N TYR A 357 17.12 -21.62 36.80
CA TYR A 357 18.07 -22.28 37.68
C TYR A 357 17.96 -21.67 39.07
N VAL A 358 17.57 -22.49 40.05
CA VAL A 358 17.37 -22.07 41.44
C VAL A 358 18.54 -22.56 42.27
N PHE A 359 19.27 -21.64 42.91
CA PHE A 359 20.40 -21.91 43.78
C PHE A 359 20.02 -21.55 45.22
N THR A 360 20.00 -22.54 46.10
CA THR A 360 19.70 -22.36 47.54
C THR A 360 20.23 -23.55 48.32
N ASP A 361 20.58 -23.36 49.57
CA ASP A 361 20.98 -24.40 50.53
C ASP A 361 19.87 -24.75 51.53
N ALA A 362 18.70 -24.12 51.39
CA ALA A 362 17.60 -24.11 52.34
C ALA A 362 16.27 -24.66 51.78
N THR A 363 15.37 -25.04 52.69
CA THR A 363 13.97 -25.37 52.36
C THR A 363 13.11 -24.09 52.25
N PRO A 364 12.02 -24.08 51.46
CA PRO A 364 11.16 -22.90 51.34
C PRO A 364 10.45 -22.54 52.66
N LYS A 365 10.48 -21.25 53.04
CA LYS A 365 9.72 -20.64 54.15
C LYS A 365 8.28 -20.28 53.76
N ASP A 366 7.99 -20.26 52.47
CA ASP A 366 6.73 -19.81 51.87
C ASP A 366 6.00 -20.94 51.08
N PRO A 367 5.78 -22.13 51.69
CA PRO A 367 5.20 -23.29 51.01
C PRO A 367 3.77 -23.05 50.49
N GLU A 368 3.05 -22.06 51.03
CA GLU A 368 1.70 -21.69 50.57
C GLU A 368 1.69 -21.21 49.10
N LYS A 369 2.83 -20.74 48.58
CA LYS A 369 2.97 -20.29 47.18
C LYS A 369 3.11 -21.42 46.17
N ILE A 370 3.30 -22.66 46.61
CA ILE A 370 3.64 -23.79 45.73
C ILE A 370 2.60 -24.00 44.61
N ASN A 371 1.31 -23.86 44.91
CA ASN A 371 0.23 -24.03 43.92
C ASN A 371 0.20 -22.92 42.87
N TYR A 372 0.46 -21.68 43.29
CA TYR A 372 0.53 -20.53 42.38
C TYR A 372 1.75 -20.63 41.48
N VAL A 373 2.92 -20.93 42.06
CA VAL A 373 4.16 -21.14 41.32
C VAL A 373 4.02 -22.29 40.32
N THR A 374 3.43 -23.42 40.74
CA THR A 374 3.21 -24.58 39.85
C THR A 374 2.29 -24.23 38.68
N SER A 375 1.22 -23.47 38.94
CA SER A 375 0.32 -23.00 37.88
C SER A 375 1.05 -22.13 36.87
N LEU A 376 1.83 -21.15 37.33
CA LEU A 376 2.57 -20.22 36.48
C LEU A 376 3.68 -20.92 35.67
N VAL A 377 4.41 -21.84 36.30
CA VAL A 377 5.41 -22.69 35.65
C VAL A 377 4.78 -23.57 34.57
N THR A 378 3.61 -24.14 34.84
CA THR A 378 2.88 -24.99 33.89
C THR A 378 2.35 -24.18 32.70
N GLU A 379 1.70 -23.05 32.97
CA GLU A 379 1.13 -22.15 31.95
C GLU A 379 2.20 -21.69 30.96
N LYS A 380 3.35 -21.25 31.48
CA LYS A 380 4.47 -20.77 30.68
C LYS A 380 5.42 -21.88 30.22
N LYS A 381 5.14 -23.16 30.53
CA LYS A 381 6.03 -24.31 30.22
C LYS A 381 7.47 -24.09 30.66
N LEU A 382 7.66 -23.47 31.83
CA LEU A 382 8.98 -23.17 32.39
C LEU A 382 9.62 -24.46 32.90
N ARG A 383 10.94 -24.56 32.75
CA ARG A 383 11.73 -25.67 33.31
C ARG A 383 12.52 -25.16 34.51
N VAL A 384 12.10 -25.56 35.70
CA VAL A 384 12.77 -25.18 36.96
C VAL A 384 13.77 -26.26 37.34
N ASN A 385 15.05 -25.90 37.38
CA ASN A 385 16.16 -26.76 37.74
C ASN A 385 16.70 -26.32 39.11
N PHE A 386 16.58 -27.18 40.11
CA PHE A 386 17.10 -26.91 41.45
C PHE A 386 18.56 -27.35 41.54
N VAL A 387 19.41 -26.46 42.03
CA VAL A 387 20.82 -26.69 42.35
C VAL A 387 21.01 -26.43 43.83
N VAL A 388 20.95 -27.51 44.63
CA VAL A 388 20.90 -27.44 46.10
C VAL A 388 22.15 -28.09 46.70
N SER A 389 22.84 -27.39 47.60
CA SER A 389 24.03 -27.90 48.31
C SER A 389 23.68 -28.61 49.63
N GLY A 390 22.54 -28.26 50.24
CA GLY A 390 21.82 -29.11 51.19
C GLY A 390 22.20 -28.99 52.66
N LYS A 391 22.80 -27.88 53.12
CA LYS A 391 22.91 -27.52 54.55
C LYS A 391 23.04 -26.01 54.73
N CYS A 392 22.00 -25.37 55.27
CA CYS A 392 22.07 -24.02 55.83
C CYS A 392 22.81 -24.00 57.17
#